data_AF-A0A2G5CFQ2-F1
#
_entry.id   AF-A0A2G5CFQ2-F1
#
_cell.length_a   1.000
_cell.length_b   1.000
_cell.length_c   1.000
_cell.angle_alpha   90.00
_cell.angle_beta   90.00
_cell.angle_gamma   90.00
#
_symmetry.space_group_name_H-M   'P 1'
#
loop_
_entity.id
_entity.type
_entity.pdbx_description
1 polymer ?
#
loop_
_entity_poly.entity_id
_entity_poly.type
_entity_poly.pdbx_seq_one_letter_code
_entity_poly.pdbx_strand_id
1 'polypeptide(L)'
;MSNIESTSGDAHKTVMGARATDSARVMKFTKELSGQTLRLETLRELAWSGVPPYLRPTIWRLLLGYAPPNSDRREGVLTRKRLEYLDCVAQYYDIPDTERSDDEITMLRQIAVDCPRTVPDVTFFQQLEVQKSLERILYTWAIRHPASGYVQGINDLVTPFIIVFLSEHMQGNMENWSILDLSTQKISDVEADCYWCLSKLLDGMQDHYTFAQPGIQRLVFKLKELVRRIDEPVSRHMDEQGLDFLQFAFRWFNCLLIREVCFLTNTSFRMYCMFHFPYLVVYK
;
A
#
# COMPACT_ATOMS: atom_id res chain seq x y z
N MET A 1 -22.43 63.54 8.97
CA MET A 1 -22.26 63.07 7.58
C MET A 1 -20.82 62.58 7.47
N SER A 2 -20.45 61.36 7.10
CA SER A 2 -21.18 60.17 6.68
C SER A 2 -20.15 59.02 6.57
N ASN A 3 -20.61 57.80 6.87
CA ASN A 3 -20.00 56.48 6.69
C ASN A 3 -19.07 56.31 5.48
N ILE A 4 -18.06 55.43 5.61
CA ILE A 4 -17.82 54.33 4.67
C ILE A 4 -17.45 53.06 5.46
N GLU A 5 -18.07 51.96 5.05
CA GLU A 5 -18.20 50.66 5.68
C GLU A 5 -16.99 49.71 5.51
N SER A 6 -17.02 48.72 6.38
CA SER A 6 -16.28 47.46 6.46
C SER A 6 -16.24 46.63 5.17
N THR A 7 -15.08 46.02 4.92
CA THR A 7 -14.97 44.74 4.20
C THR A 7 -14.04 43.79 4.96
N SER A 8 -14.61 42.98 5.86
CA SER A 8 -13.99 41.80 6.45
C SER A 8 -14.89 40.59 6.20
N GLY A 9 -14.69 39.90 5.08
CA GLY A 9 -15.54 38.77 4.74
C GLY A 9 -15.09 38.02 3.52
N ASP A 10 -13.96 37.31 3.59
CA ASP A 10 -13.77 36.16 2.69
C ASP A 10 -12.78 35.07 3.15
N ALA A 11 -11.89 35.35 4.12
CA ALA A 11 -10.94 34.34 4.59
C ALA A 11 -11.54 33.27 5.53
N HIS A 12 -12.72 33.53 6.12
CA HIS A 12 -13.30 32.68 7.17
C HIS A 12 -14.25 31.57 6.68
N LYS A 13 -14.73 31.64 5.42
CA LYS A 13 -15.70 30.67 4.87
C LYS A 13 -15.05 29.36 4.40
N THR A 14 -13.79 29.40 3.96
CA THR A 14 -13.10 28.22 3.38
C THR A 14 -12.72 27.17 4.43
N VAL A 15 -12.39 27.60 5.66
CA VAL A 15 -11.94 26.70 6.75
C VAL A 15 -13.12 26.01 7.46
N MET A 16 -14.26 26.69 7.60
CA MET A 16 -15.48 26.11 8.17
C MET A 16 -16.09 25.04 7.26
N GLY A 17 -16.06 25.24 5.93
CA GLY A 17 -16.53 24.27 4.95
C GLY A 17 -15.72 22.97 4.98
N ALA A 18 -14.39 23.06 5.04
CA ALA A 18 -13.50 21.88 5.06
C ALA A 18 -13.72 21.00 6.30
N ARG A 19 -13.86 21.60 7.49
CA ARG A 19 -14.12 20.85 8.75
C ARG A 19 -15.50 20.18 8.77
N ALA A 20 -16.52 20.86 8.24
CA ALA A 20 -17.87 20.30 8.14
C ALA A 20 -17.94 19.14 7.12
N THR A 21 -17.23 19.25 5.99
CA THR A 21 -17.17 18.18 4.99
C THR A 21 -16.42 16.94 5.48
N ASP A 22 -15.38 17.12 6.30
CA ASP A 22 -14.62 16.01 6.86
C ASP A 22 -15.44 15.30 7.96
N SER A 23 -16.12 16.05 8.82
CA SER A 23 -17.06 15.50 9.81
C SER A 23 -18.20 14.70 9.16
N ALA A 24 -18.83 15.23 8.10
CA ALA A 24 -19.87 14.52 7.37
C ALA A 24 -19.38 13.23 6.69
N ARG A 25 -18.15 13.25 6.15
CA ARG A 25 -17.52 12.06 5.55
C ARG A 25 -17.27 10.99 6.60
N VAL A 26 -16.73 11.38 7.75
CA VAL A 26 -16.43 10.47 8.85
C VAL A 26 -17.71 9.81 9.36
N MET A 27 -18.79 10.59 9.53
CA MET A 27 -20.10 10.04 9.90
C MET A 27 -20.60 8.97 8.91
N LYS A 28 -20.37 9.14 7.61
CA LYS A 28 -20.73 8.12 6.60
C LYS A 28 -19.93 6.82 6.78
N PHE A 29 -18.61 6.91 6.97
CA PHE A 29 -17.79 5.73 7.21
C PHE A 29 -18.16 5.04 8.54
N THR A 30 -18.31 5.80 9.62
CA THR A 30 -18.70 5.25 10.93
C THR A 30 -20.05 4.56 10.87
N LYS A 31 -21.02 5.13 10.13
CA LYS A 31 -22.32 4.50 9.91
C LYS A 31 -22.19 3.15 9.22
N GLU A 32 -21.46 3.06 8.10
CA GLU A 32 -21.26 1.79 7.40
C GLU A 32 -20.46 0.77 8.23
N LEU A 33 -19.47 1.21 9.02
CA LEU A 33 -18.68 0.34 9.90
C LEU A 33 -19.47 -0.17 11.11
N SER A 34 -20.51 0.53 11.55
CA SER A 34 -21.35 0.14 12.69
C SER A 34 -22.34 -0.99 12.38
N GLY A 35 -22.57 -1.29 11.10
CA GLY A 35 -23.43 -2.40 10.69
C GLY A 35 -22.82 -3.77 11.01
N GLN A 36 -23.65 -4.74 11.38
CA GLN A 36 -23.21 -6.12 11.66
C GLN A 36 -22.58 -6.79 10.42
N THR A 37 -23.13 -6.49 9.23
CA THR A 37 -22.56 -6.91 7.95
C THR A 37 -22.33 -5.70 7.08
N LEU A 38 -21.06 -5.43 6.79
CA LEU A 38 -20.64 -4.30 5.97
C LEU A 38 -20.85 -4.59 4.47
N ARG A 39 -21.39 -3.62 3.74
CA ARG A 39 -21.50 -3.67 2.28
C ARG A 39 -20.22 -3.12 1.64
N LEU A 40 -19.42 -4.01 1.06
CA LEU A 40 -18.12 -3.64 0.47
C LEU A 40 -18.26 -2.66 -0.70
N GLU A 41 -19.32 -2.74 -1.51
CA GLU A 41 -19.54 -1.80 -2.61
C GLU A 41 -19.74 -0.36 -2.11
N THR A 42 -20.58 -0.17 -1.10
CA THR A 42 -20.77 1.16 -0.48
C THR A 42 -19.47 1.67 0.14
N LEU A 43 -18.67 0.78 0.73
CA LEU A 43 -17.36 1.16 1.27
C LEU A 43 -16.37 1.60 0.18
N ARG A 44 -16.37 0.92 -0.98
CA ARG A 44 -15.54 1.29 -2.14
C ARG A 44 -15.93 2.65 -2.69
N GLU A 45 -17.23 2.91 -2.87
CA GLU A 45 -17.74 4.20 -3.33
C GLU A 45 -17.32 5.34 -2.39
N LEU A 46 -17.43 5.13 -1.08
CA LEU A 46 -16.98 6.12 -0.09
C LEU A 46 -15.46 6.31 -0.13
N ALA A 47 -14.70 5.22 -0.24
CA ALA A 47 -13.24 5.25 -0.27
C ALA A 47 -12.66 5.89 -1.55
N TRP A 48 -13.42 5.91 -2.66
CA TRP A 48 -13.02 6.53 -3.92
C TRP A 48 -12.61 8.00 -3.77
N SER A 49 -13.34 8.74 -2.91
CA SER A 49 -13.05 10.15 -2.64
C SER A 49 -11.93 10.37 -1.60
N GLY A 50 -11.28 9.29 -1.16
CA GLY A 50 -10.24 9.27 -0.13
C GLY A 50 -10.78 8.93 1.26
N VAL A 51 -10.00 8.12 1.98
CA VAL A 51 -10.31 7.66 3.34
C VAL A 51 -9.61 8.54 4.39
N PRO A 52 -10.32 8.99 5.45
CA PRO A 52 -9.72 9.70 6.56
C PRO A 52 -8.54 8.92 7.17
N PRO A 53 -7.39 9.55 7.50
CA PRO A 53 -6.16 8.86 7.90
C PRO A 53 -6.37 7.80 8.99
N TYR A 54 -7.07 8.13 10.07
CA TYR A 54 -7.32 7.24 11.21
C TYR A 54 -8.30 6.09 10.91
N LEU A 55 -9.02 6.12 9.78
CA LEU A 55 -9.88 5.01 9.34
C LEU A 55 -9.17 4.10 8.32
N ARG A 56 -8.10 4.57 7.67
CA ARG A 56 -7.39 3.81 6.63
C ARG A 56 -7.05 2.40 7.07
N PRO A 57 -6.50 2.15 8.27
CA PRO A 57 -6.05 0.82 8.63
C PRO A 57 -7.19 -0.20 8.67
N THR A 58 -8.34 0.18 9.24
CA THR A 58 -9.54 -0.67 9.25
C THR A 58 -10.10 -0.84 7.83
N ILE A 59 -10.20 0.25 7.07
CA ILE A 59 -10.77 0.25 5.72
C ILE A 59 -9.91 -0.54 4.73
N TRP A 60 -8.59 -0.45 4.82
CA TRP A 60 -7.65 -1.17 3.94
C TRP A 60 -7.76 -2.67 4.15
N ARG A 61 -7.78 -3.13 5.41
CA ARG A 61 -7.99 -4.55 5.73
C ARG A 61 -9.32 -5.07 5.16
N LEU A 62 -10.38 -4.27 5.19
CA LEU A 62 -11.69 -4.62 4.62
C LEU A 62 -11.70 -4.65 3.09
N LEU A 63 -11.19 -3.60 2.44
CA LEU A 63 -11.23 -3.46 0.98
C LEU A 63 -10.35 -4.48 0.26
N LEU A 64 -9.24 -4.89 0.87
CA LEU A 64 -8.37 -5.98 0.38
C LEU A 64 -8.94 -7.38 0.66
N GLY A 65 -10.06 -7.48 1.37
CA GLY A 65 -10.64 -8.77 1.75
C GLY A 65 -9.78 -9.57 2.74
N TYR A 66 -8.92 -8.89 3.50
CA TYR A 66 -8.17 -9.49 4.61
C TYR A 66 -9.05 -9.62 5.85
N ALA A 67 -9.72 -8.53 6.24
CA ALA A 67 -10.75 -8.54 7.28
C ALA A 67 -12.12 -8.89 6.69
N PRO A 68 -12.91 -9.78 7.31
CA PRO A 68 -14.25 -10.10 6.82
C PRO A 68 -15.22 -8.93 7.02
N PRO A 69 -16.25 -8.80 6.17
CA PRO A 69 -17.25 -7.74 6.28
C PRO A 69 -18.13 -7.89 7.54
N ASN A 70 -18.31 -9.11 8.03
CA ASN A 70 -19.04 -9.38 9.26
C ASN A 70 -18.21 -8.95 10.49
N SER A 71 -18.77 -8.07 11.32
CA SER A 71 -18.11 -7.51 12.51
C SER A 71 -17.71 -8.57 13.53
N ASP A 72 -18.61 -9.52 13.78
CA ASP A 72 -18.50 -10.49 14.88
C ASP A 72 -17.38 -11.50 14.63
N ARG A 73 -17.02 -11.71 13.35
CA ARG A 73 -15.94 -12.61 12.94
C ARG A 73 -14.61 -11.89 12.75
N ARG A 74 -14.58 -10.56 12.78
CA ARG A 74 -13.46 -9.76 12.29
C ARG A 74 -12.21 -9.96 13.16
N GLU A 75 -12.36 -9.77 14.46
CA GLU A 75 -11.26 -9.95 15.42
C GLU A 75 -10.75 -11.40 15.45
N GLY A 76 -11.65 -12.40 15.51
CA GLY A 76 -11.25 -13.81 15.50
C GLY A 76 -10.49 -14.23 14.24
N VAL A 77 -10.86 -13.70 13.06
CA VAL A 77 -10.11 -13.94 11.82
C VAL A 77 -8.75 -13.26 11.83
N LEU A 78 -8.66 -12.01 12.29
CA LEU A 78 -7.39 -11.28 12.37
C LEU A 78 -6.42 -11.98 13.35
N THR A 79 -6.88 -12.34 14.54
CA THR A 79 -6.06 -13.08 15.53
C THR A 79 -5.52 -14.38 14.96
N ARG A 80 -6.39 -15.19 14.34
CA ARG A 80 -5.94 -16.44 13.70
C ARG A 80 -4.92 -16.17 12.58
N LYS A 81 -5.16 -15.16 11.75
CA LYS A 81 -4.26 -14.82 10.64
C LYS A 81 -2.90 -14.31 11.12
N ARG A 82 -2.85 -13.58 12.23
CA ARG A 82 -1.62 -13.13 12.86
C ARG A 82 -0.78 -14.29 13.39
N LEU A 83 -1.44 -15.28 14.02
CA LEU A 83 -0.78 -16.52 14.43
C LEU A 83 -0.26 -17.32 13.23
N GLU A 84 -1.06 -17.48 12.16
CA GLU A 84 -0.62 -18.16 10.94
C GLU A 84 0.62 -17.49 10.31
N TYR A 85 0.75 -16.16 10.38
CA TYR A 85 1.95 -15.47 9.92
C TYR A 85 3.16 -15.82 10.78
N LEU A 86 3.02 -15.80 12.11
CA LEU A 86 4.10 -16.18 13.03
C LEU A 86 4.56 -17.63 12.79
N ASP A 87 3.62 -18.55 12.57
CA ASP A 87 3.96 -19.94 12.22
C ASP A 87 4.77 -20.01 10.92
N CYS A 88 4.44 -19.17 9.93
CA CYS A 88 5.20 -19.10 8.68
C CYS A 88 6.59 -18.49 8.86
N VAL A 89 6.71 -17.44 9.68
CA VAL A 89 8.02 -16.85 10.01
C VAL A 89 8.90 -17.89 10.71
N ALA A 90 8.36 -18.61 11.70
CA ALA A 90 9.06 -19.67 12.41
C ALA A 90 9.49 -20.81 11.48
N GLN A 91 8.61 -21.20 10.53
CA GLN A 91 8.87 -22.29 9.61
C GLN A 91 9.91 -21.94 8.52
N TYR A 92 9.91 -20.72 8.01
CA TYR A 92 10.69 -20.35 6.83
C TYR A 92 11.82 -19.36 7.10
N TYR A 93 11.60 -18.37 7.96
CA TYR A 93 12.56 -17.29 8.20
C TYR A 93 13.44 -17.54 9.43
N ASP A 94 12.90 -18.08 10.53
CA ASP A 94 13.68 -18.35 11.76
C ASP A 94 14.39 -19.71 11.72
N ILE A 95 14.92 -20.08 10.56
CA ILE A 95 15.75 -21.29 10.39
C ILE A 95 17.24 -20.93 10.27
N PRO A 96 18.17 -21.84 10.63
CA PRO A 96 19.60 -21.64 10.40
C PRO A 96 19.95 -21.54 8.91
N ASP A 97 20.97 -20.75 8.56
CA ASP A 97 21.46 -20.65 7.17
C ASP A 97 21.92 -21.99 6.60
N THR A 98 22.33 -22.94 7.44
CA THR A 98 22.73 -24.29 7.03
C THR A 98 21.59 -25.15 6.50
N GLU A 99 20.34 -24.78 6.81
CA GLU A 99 19.14 -25.46 6.33
C GLU A 99 18.58 -24.82 5.06
N ARG A 100 19.12 -23.66 4.65
CA ARG A 100 18.70 -22.95 3.45
C ARG A 100 19.37 -23.49 2.19
N SER A 101 18.64 -23.51 1.09
CA SER A 101 19.23 -23.72 -0.24
C SER A 101 20.06 -22.51 -0.69
N ASP A 102 20.96 -22.70 -1.65
CA ASP A 102 21.74 -21.60 -2.24
C ASP A 102 20.84 -20.53 -2.87
N ASP A 103 19.71 -20.93 -3.47
CA ASP A 103 18.71 -20.04 -4.04
C ASP A 103 18.03 -19.19 -2.94
N GLU A 104 17.69 -19.80 -1.80
CA GLU A 104 17.10 -19.11 -0.65
C GLU A 104 18.07 -18.10 -0.03
N ILE A 105 19.35 -18.48 0.12
CA ILE A 105 20.41 -17.57 0.60
C ILE A 105 20.57 -16.39 -0.36
N THR A 106 20.55 -16.65 -1.67
CA THR A 106 20.67 -15.61 -2.70
C THR A 106 19.48 -14.66 -2.65
N MET A 107 18.27 -15.18 -2.53
CA MET A 107 17.04 -14.40 -2.37
C MET A 107 17.07 -13.54 -1.10
N LEU A 108 17.45 -14.11 0.04
CA LEU A 108 17.56 -13.40 1.31
C LEU A 108 18.59 -12.26 1.22
N ARG A 109 19.76 -12.52 0.63
CA ARG A 109 20.78 -11.49 0.39
C ARG A 109 20.23 -10.36 -0.47
N GLN A 110 19.51 -10.67 -1.55
CA GLN A 110 18.92 -9.65 -2.41
C GLN A 110 17.95 -8.74 -1.63
N ILE A 111 17.06 -9.34 -0.82
CA ILE A 111 16.14 -8.60 0.05
C ILE A 111 16.93 -7.73 1.04
N ALA A 112 17.95 -8.29 1.70
CA ALA A 112 18.77 -7.57 2.67
C ALA A 112 19.51 -6.36 2.07
N VAL A 113 19.86 -6.39 0.78
CA VAL A 113 20.43 -5.22 0.08
C VAL A 113 19.34 -4.20 -0.30
N ASP A 114 18.11 -4.65 -0.60
CA ASP A 114 17.00 -3.75 -0.97
C ASP A 114 16.34 -3.06 0.22
N CYS A 115 16.24 -3.70 1.38
CA CYS A 115 15.59 -3.14 2.56
C CYS A 115 16.15 -1.77 2.98
N PRO A 116 17.48 -1.56 3.13
CA PRO A 116 18.03 -0.23 3.46
C PRO A 116 17.82 0.83 2.38
N ARG A 117 17.68 0.41 1.11
CA ARG A 117 17.47 1.29 -0.05
C ARG A 117 16.00 1.63 -0.28
N THR A 118 15.09 1.04 0.50
CA THR A 118 13.65 1.24 0.37
C THR A 118 13.25 2.58 0.99
N VAL A 119 12.66 3.46 0.17
CA VAL A 119 12.24 4.83 0.57
C VAL A 119 13.34 5.58 1.34
N PRO A 120 14.50 5.86 0.69
CA PRO A 120 15.70 6.35 1.39
C PRO A 120 15.52 7.72 2.04
N ASP A 121 14.62 8.55 1.50
CA ASP A 121 14.35 9.90 2.00
C ASP A 121 13.51 9.92 3.29
N VAL A 122 13.05 8.75 3.76
CA VAL A 122 12.24 8.63 4.98
C VAL A 122 13.05 7.92 6.07
N THR A 123 13.46 8.70 7.08
CA THR A 123 14.27 8.24 8.22
C THR A 123 13.67 7.06 8.97
N PHE A 124 12.34 6.96 9.02
CA PHE A 124 11.63 5.84 9.62
C PHE A 124 12.02 4.48 9.00
N PHE A 125 12.16 4.39 7.67
CA PHE A 125 12.58 3.16 6.99
C PHE A 125 14.08 2.86 7.13
N GLN A 126 14.85 3.81 7.65
CA GLN A 126 16.27 3.62 7.95
C GLN A 126 16.51 3.01 9.33
N GLN A 127 15.45 2.84 10.14
CA GLN A 127 15.55 2.13 11.42
C GLN A 127 15.73 0.63 11.20
N LEU A 128 16.72 0.03 11.87
CA LEU A 128 17.09 -1.38 11.70
C LEU A 128 15.91 -2.33 11.96
N GLU A 129 15.08 -2.04 12.96
CA GLU A 129 13.92 -2.89 13.28
C GLU A 129 12.81 -2.81 12.21
N VAL A 130 12.66 -1.66 11.54
CA VAL A 130 11.75 -1.54 10.39
C VAL A 130 12.31 -2.34 9.20
N GLN A 131 13.61 -2.29 8.96
CA GLN A 131 14.27 -3.08 7.90
C GLN A 131 14.15 -4.58 8.14
N LYS A 132 14.32 -5.05 9.38
CA LYS A 132 14.10 -6.45 9.76
C LYS A 132 12.64 -6.87 9.57
N SER A 133 11.69 -5.99 9.88
CA SER A 133 10.26 -6.24 9.65
C SER A 133 9.97 -6.38 8.16
N LEU A 134 10.52 -5.47 7.33
CA LEU A 134 10.43 -5.57 5.86
C LEU A 134 11.04 -6.87 5.33
N GLU A 135 12.23 -7.24 5.80
CA GLU A 135 12.94 -8.44 5.37
C GLU A 135 12.12 -9.70 5.68
N ARG A 136 11.57 -9.84 6.89
CA ARG A 136 10.67 -10.93 7.27
C ARG A 136 9.46 -11.02 6.35
N ILE A 137 8.73 -9.91 6.18
CA ILE A 137 7.53 -9.87 5.35
C ILE A 137 7.85 -10.31 3.91
N LEU A 138 8.90 -9.73 3.33
CA LEU A 138 9.30 -9.98 1.94
C LEU A 138 9.78 -11.42 1.73
N TYR A 139 10.64 -11.91 2.62
CA TYR A 139 11.18 -13.26 2.51
C TYR A 139 10.09 -14.32 2.69
N THR A 140 9.26 -14.19 3.74
CA THR A 140 8.14 -15.11 3.99
C THR A 140 7.12 -15.09 2.85
N TRP A 141 6.94 -13.95 2.16
CA TRP A 141 6.12 -13.92 0.96
C TRP A 141 6.80 -14.62 -0.22
N ALA A 142 8.04 -14.28 -0.51
CA ALA A 142 8.78 -14.77 -1.66
C ALA A 142 8.95 -16.29 -1.66
N ILE A 143 9.32 -16.89 -0.52
CA ILE A 143 9.51 -18.34 -0.39
C ILE A 143 8.22 -19.14 -0.63
N ARG A 144 7.07 -18.53 -0.33
CA ARG A 144 5.75 -19.13 -0.53
C ARG A 144 5.21 -18.96 -1.95
N HIS A 145 5.89 -18.17 -2.79
CA HIS A 145 5.49 -17.89 -4.17
C HIS A 145 6.66 -18.18 -5.13
N PRO A 146 7.10 -19.44 -5.26
CA PRO A 146 8.32 -19.79 -6.02
C PRO A 146 8.27 -19.43 -7.51
N ALA A 147 7.07 -19.27 -8.09
CA ALA A 147 6.92 -18.80 -9.47
C ALA A 147 7.35 -17.34 -9.67
N SER A 148 7.37 -16.54 -8.60
CA SER A 148 7.85 -15.15 -8.59
C SER A 148 9.18 -15.01 -7.83
N GLY A 149 9.30 -15.67 -6.67
CA GLY A 149 10.38 -15.39 -5.72
C GLY A 149 10.34 -13.94 -5.26
N TYR A 150 11.50 -13.37 -4.95
CA TYR A 150 11.61 -11.93 -4.70
C TYR A 150 11.96 -11.18 -5.98
N VAL A 151 11.14 -10.16 -6.30
CA VAL A 151 11.38 -9.24 -7.42
C VAL A 151 11.49 -7.82 -6.88
N GLN A 152 12.56 -7.13 -7.26
CA GLN A 152 12.77 -5.74 -6.86
C GLN A 152 11.59 -4.87 -7.30
N GLY A 153 11.04 -4.09 -6.37
CA GLY A 153 9.80 -3.35 -6.51
C GLY A 153 8.71 -3.82 -5.55
N ILE A 154 8.70 -5.13 -5.19
CA ILE A 154 7.77 -5.65 -4.16
C ILE A 154 8.06 -5.00 -2.81
N ASN A 155 9.34 -4.73 -2.50
CA ASN A 155 9.76 -3.98 -1.31
C ASN A 155 9.02 -2.64 -1.17
N ASP A 156 8.86 -1.89 -2.27
CA ASP A 156 8.14 -0.62 -2.24
C ASP A 156 6.65 -0.81 -1.95
N LEU A 157 6.05 -1.91 -2.41
CA LEU A 157 4.62 -2.17 -2.23
C LEU A 157 4.23 -2.46 -0.77
N VAL A 158 5.17 -2.91 0.06
CA VAL A 158 4.92 -3.18 1.49
C VAL A 158 4.85 -1.88 2.30
N THR A 159 5.61 -0.87 1.87
CA THR A 159 5.85 0.34 2.67
C THR A 159 4.59 1.13 3.01
N PRO A 160 3.56 1.27 2.14
CA PRO A 160 2.32 1.96 2.51
C PRO A 160 1.52 1.19 3.54
N PHE A 161 1.56 -0.15 3.52
CA PHE A 161 0.89 -0.98 4.54
C PHE A 161 1.52 -0.79 5.92
N ILE A 162 2.85 -0.75 6.00
CA ILE A 162 3.58 -0.51 7.25
C ILE A 162 3.17 0.82 7.84
N ILE A 163 3.21 1.91 7.06
CA ILE A 163 2.82 3.24 7.58
C ILE A 163 1.37 3.27 8.03
N VAL A 164 0.47 2.75 7.19
CA VAL A 164 -0.97 2.77 7.49
C VAL A 164 -1.23 1.99 8.77
N PHE A 165 -0.77 0.74 8.90
CA PHE A 165 -1.09 -0.06 10.07
C PHE A 165 -0.36 0.41 11.34
N LEU A 166 0.86 0.95 11.25
CA LEU A 166 1.50 1.60 12.40
C LEU A 166 0.80 2.87 12.85
N SER A 167 0.12 3.59 11.95
CA SER A 167 -0.64 4.80 12.32
C SER A 167 -1.80 4.54 13.30
N GLU A 168 -2.25 3.29 13.49
CA GLU A 168 -3.20 2.93 14.56
C GLU A 168 -2.58 3.00 15.96
N HIS A 169 -1.26 2.91 16.05
CA HIS A 169 -0.53 2.77 17.30
C HIS A 169 0.42 3.93 17.60
N MET A 170 0.73 4.74 16.59
CA MET A 170 1.68 5.86 16.68
C MET A 170 0.97 7.20 16.51
N GLN A 171 1.42 8.21 17.26
CA GLN A 171 0.88 9.57 17.20
C GLN A 171 1.93 10.54 16.66
N GLY A 172 1.45 11.65 16.09
CA GLY A 172 2.32 12.73 15.60
C GLY A 172 2.91 12.46 14.20
N ASN A 173 3.90 13.26 13.83
CA ASN A 173 4.59 13.16 12.55
C ASN A 173 5.47 11.89 12.50
N MET A 174 5.49 11.21 11.37
CA MET A 174 6.26 10.00 11.11
C MET A 174 7.77 10.20 11.29
N GLU A 175 8.28 11.42 11.11
CA GLU A 175 9.68 11.76 11.41
C GLU A 175 10.07 11.47 12.87
N ASN A 176 9.10 11.49 13.79
CA ASN A 176 9.30 11.24 15.22
C ASN A 176 8.92 9.81 15.63
N TRP A 177 8.51 8.96 14.69
CA TRP A 177 8.12 7.59 15.01
C TRP A 177 9.36 6.74 15.29
N SER A 178 9.33 6.00 16.39
CA SER A 178 10.29 4.94 16.71
C SER A 178 9.53 3.62 16.86
N ILE A 179 9.83 2.63 16.01
CA ILE A 179 9.14 1.33 16.10
C ILE A 179 9.40 0.63 17.45
N LEU A 180 10.50 0.99 18.12
CA LEU A 180 10.86 0.50 19.45
C LEU A 180 9.89 0.98 20.56
N ASP A 181 9.07 1.99 20.29
CA ASP A 181 8.05 2.47 21.23
C ASP A 181 6.86 1.48 21.34
N LEU A 182 6.79 0.51 20.44
CA LEU A 182 5.77 -0.54 20.42
C LEU A 182 6.27 -1.82 21.07
N SER A 183 5.34 -2.59 21.67
CA SER A 183 5.67 -3.94 22.14
C SER A 183 5.92 -4.88 20.96
N THR A 184 6.75 -5.91 21.18
CA THR A 184 7.03 -6.95 20.18
C THR A 184 5.75 -7.54 19.59
N GLN A 185 4.74 -7.82 20.43
CA GLN A 185 3.45 -8.34 19.95
C GLN A 185 2.76 -7.40 18.96
N LYS A 186 2.77 -6.08 19.22
CA LYS A 186 2.16 -5.11 18.30
C LYS A 186 2.91 -5.03 16.99
N ILE A 187 4.24 -5.10 17.04
CA ILE A 187 5.08 -5.14 15.83
C ILE A 187 4.74 -6.37 15.00
N SER A 188 4.68 -7.56 15.64
CA SER A 188 4.30 -8.81 14.99
C SER A 188 2.90 -8.80 14.40
N ASP A 189 1.93 -8.22 15.10
CA ASP A 189 0.55 -8.06 14.62
C ASP A 189 0.48 -7.16 13.37
N VAL A 190 1.25 -6.06 13.37
CA VAL A 190 1.34 -5.15 12.23
C VAL A 190 2.04 -5.81 11.05
N GLU A 191 3.12 -6.54 11.28
CA GLU A 191 3.82 -7.30 10.24
C GLU A 191 2.88 -8.31 9.56
N ALA A 192 2.12 -9.07 10.35
CA ALA A 192 1.15 -10.01 9.82
C ALA A 192 0.06 -9.32 9.00
N ASP A 193 -0.47 -8.19 9.49
CA ASP A 193 -1.47 -7.42 8.75
C ASP A 193 -0.89 -6.89 7.43
N CYS A 194 0.36 -6.44 7.41
CA CYS A 194 1.09 -6.04 6.19
C CYS A 194 1.27 -7.22 5.23
N TYR A 195 1.74 -8.37 5.74
CA TYR A 195 1.98 -9.57 4.96
C TYR A 195 0.70 -10.06 4.25
N TRP A 196 -0.43 -10.15 4.96
CA TRP A 196 -1.67 -10.62 4.38
C TRP A 196 -2.27 -9.61 3.39
N CYS A 197 -2.16 -8.31 3.68
CA CYS A 197 -2.62 -7.27 2.76
C CYS A 197 -1.76 -7.21 1.48
N LEU A 198 -0.44 -7.34 1.60
CA LEU A 198 0.47 -7.47 0.47
C LEU A 198 0.15 -8.70 -0.35
N SER A 199 -0.06 -9.85 0.30
CA SER A 199 -0.44 -11.09 -0.39
C SER A 199 -1.74 -10.92 -1.18
N LYS A 200 -2.74 -10.27 -0.59
CA LYS A 200 -4.01 -9.96 -1.28
C LYS A 200 -3.85 -9.01 -2.45
N LEU A 201 -2.94 -8.04 -2.35
CA LEU A 201 -2.61 -7.13 -3.45
C LEU A 201 -1.94 -7.89 -4.61
N LEU A 202 -0.97 -8.74 -4.29
CA LEU A 202 -0.20 -9.48 -5.29
C LEU A 202 -1.00 -10.62 -5.95
N ASP A 203 -1.99 -11.19 -5.25
CA ASP A 203 -2.92 -12.19 -5.79
C ASP A 203 -3.61 -11.73 -7.08
N GLY A 204 -3.90 -10.43 -7.24
CA GLY A 204 -4.52 -9.91 -8.47
C GLY A 204 -3.56 -9.44 -9.55
N MET A 205 -2.25 -9.58 -9.34
CA MET A 205 -1.22 -9.14 -10.28
C MET A 205 -0.03 -10.10 -10.32
N GLN A 206 -0.27 -11.41 -10.16
CA GLN A 206 0.78 -12.42 -10.06
C GLN A 206 1.74 -12.39 -11.25
N ASP A 207 1.22 -12.24 -12.47
CA ASP A 207 2.00 -12.23 -13.71
C ASP A 207 2.82 -10.94 -13.94
N HIS A 208 2.71 -9.97 -13.03
CA HIS A 208 3.64 -8.83 -12.98
C HIS A 208 5.00 -9.23 -12.41
N TYR A 209 5.08 -10.30 -11.61
CA TYR A 209 6.27 -10.68 -10.87
C TYR A 209 6.76 -12.11 -11.16
N THR A 210 6.06 -12.87 -12.01
CA THR A 210 6.59 -14.13 -12.56
C THR A 210 7.73 -13.88 -13.54
N PHE A 211 8.47 -14.94 -13.90
CA PHE A 211 9.56 -14.89 -14.88
C PHE A 211 9.21 -14.08 -16.14
N ALA A 212 10.12 -13.20 -16.55
CA ALA A 212 9.98 -12.24 -17.65
C ALA A 212 8.88 -11.17 -17.49
N GLN A 213 8.13 -11.16 -16.38
CA GLN A 213 7.13 -10.15 -16.02
C GLN A 213 6.16 -9.79 -17.17
N PRO A 214 5.49 -10.79 -17.79
CA PRO A 214 4.66 -10.59 -18.98
C PRO A 214 3.47 -9.66 -18.72
N GLY A 215 2.96 -9.61 -17.48
CA GLY A 215 1.89 -8.69 -17.11
C GLY A 215 2.31 -7.22 -17.26
N ILE A 216 3.50 -6.86 -16.80
CA ILE A 216 4.05 -5.50 -16.94
C ILE A 216 4.21 -5.13 -18.41
N GLN A 217 4.78 -6.02 -19.23
CA GLN A 217 4.95 -5.76 -20.66
C GLN A 217 3.61 -5.48 -21.37
N ARG A 218 2.56 -6.24 -21.03
CA ARG A 218 1.22 -6.00 -21.59
C ARG A 218 0.63 -4.66 -21.13
N LEU A 219 0.86 -4.24 -19.89
CA LEU A 219 0.39 -2.94 -19.39
C LEU A 219 1.12 -1.78 -20.07
N VAL A 220 2.43 -1.88 -20.25
CA VAL A 220 3.24 -0.90 -21.00
C VAL A 220 2.76 -0.79 -22.44
N PHE A 221 2.48 -1.91 -23.10
CA PHE A 221 1.93 -1.91 -24.45
C PHE A 221 0.55 -1.24 -24.52
N LYS A 222 -0.35 -1.56 -23.57
CA LYS A 222 -1.66 -0.90 -23.47
C LYS A 222 -1.54 0.60 -23.25
N LEU A 223 -0.58 1.04 -22.43
CA LEU A 223 -0.30 2.46 -22.22
C LEU A 223 0.14 3.14 -23.51
N LYS A 224 1.06 2.54 -24.26
CA LYS A 224 1.49 3.05 -25.57
C LYS A 224 0.29 3.23 -26.52
N GLU A 225 -0.55 2.20 -26.64
CA GLU A 225 -1.74 2.27 -27.50
C GLU A 225 -2.77 3.29 -27.03
N LEU A 226 -2.90 3.52 -25.71
CA LEU A 226 -3.79 4.52 -25.15
C LEU A 226 -3.31 5.94 -25.46
N VAL A 227 -2.02 6.22 -25.24
CA VAL A 227 -1.42 7.52 -25.55
C VAL A 227 -1.54 7.82 -27.04
N ARG A 228 -1.27 6.83 -27.91
CA ARG A 228 -1.43 6.98 -29.37
C ARG A 228 -2.85 7.37 -29.79
N ARG A 229 -3.88 6.91 -29.07
CA ARG A 229 -5.30 7.19 -29.38
C ARG A 229 -5.77 8.53 -28.84
N ILE A 230 -5.26 8.95 -27.68
CA ILE A 230 -5.71 10.17 -26.99
C ILE A 230 -4.89 11.38 -27.42
N ASP A 231 -3.58 11.20 -27.57
CA ASP A 231 -2.60 12.25 -27.86
C ASP A 231 -1.56 11.73 -28.87
N GLU A 232 -1.99 11.62 -30.12
CA GLU A 232 -1.15 11.18 -31.23
C GLU A 232 0.12 12.04 -31.40
N PRO A 233 0.08 13.39 -31.27
CA PRO A 233 1.30 14.22 -31.33
C PRO A 233 2.37 13.80 -30.32
N VAL A 234 2.00 13.53 -29.06
CA VAL A 234 2.94 13.07 -28.03
C VAL A 234 3.50 11.70 -28.38
N SER A 235 2.64 10.75 -28.79
CA SER A 235 3.10 9.40 -29.18
C SER A 235 4.09 9.45 -30.34
N ARG A 236 3.81 10.27 -31.36
CA ARG A 236 4.68 10.41 -32.53
C ARG A 236 6.02 11.02 -32.14
N HIS A 237 6.01 12.05 -31.30
CA HIS A 237 7.24 12.66 -30.81
C HIS A 237 8.10 11.66 -30.03
N MET A 238 7.50 10.84 -29.17
CA MET A 238 8.22 9.79 -28.45
C MET A 238 8.88 8.78 -29.42
N ASP A 239 8.15 8.31 -30.43
CA ASP A 239 8.69 7.39 -31.44
C ASP A 239 9.82 8.07 -32.27
N GLU A 240 9.67 9.35 -32.64
CA GLU A 240 10.69 10.13 -33.36
C GLU A 240 11.98 10.34 -32.54
N GLN A 241 11.86 10.47 -31.22
CA GLN A 241 13.02 10.55 -30.31
C GLN A 241 13.60 9.16 -29.98
N GLY A 242 13.03 8.07 -30.53
CA GLY A 242 13.45 6.70 -30.24
C GLY A 242 13.18 6.26 -28.80
N LEU A 243 12.21 6.89 -28.13
CA LEU A 243 11.82 6.56 -26.75
C LEU A 243 10.87 5.36 -26.74
N ASP A 244 11.31 4.28 -26.09
CA ASP A 244 10.45 3.13 -25.81
C ASP A 244 9.74 3.33 -24.46
N PHE A 245 8.43 3.12 -24.45
CA PHE A 245 7.61 3.17 -23.24
C PHE A 245 8.12 2.23 -22.15
N LEU A 246 8.75 1.11 -22.50
CA LEU A 246 9.32 0.19 -21.52
C LEU A 246 10.44 0.86 -20.67
N GLN A 247 11.17 1.82 -21.24
CA GLN A 247 12.30 2.47 -20.56
C GLN A 247 11.89 3.30 -19.34
N PHE A 248 10.67 3.87 -19.34
CA PHE A 248 10.17 4.67 -18.23
C PHE A 248 8.96 4.05 -17.53
N ALA A 249 8.02 3.46 -18.28
CA ALA A 249 6.76 2.97 -17.73
C ALA A 249 6.89 1.61 -17.04
N PHE A 250 7.96 0.85 -17.27
CA PHE A 250 8.21 -0.38 -16.53
C PHE A 250 8.17 -0.14 -15.02
N ARG A 251 8.89 0.88 -14.54
CA ARG A 251 8.94 1.24 -13.12
C ARG A 251 7.59 1.71 -12.60
N TRP A 252 6.81 2.38 -13.43
CA TRP A 252 5.47 2.85 -13.08
C TRP A 252 4.53 1.69 -12.72
N PHE A 253 4.53 0.64 -13.53
CA PHE A 253 3.69 -0.54 -13.25
C PHE A 253 4.31 -1.46 -12.19
N ASN A 254 5.63 -1.63 -12.19
CA ASN A 254 6.31 -2.52 -11.24
C ASN A 254 6.20 -2.04 -9.79
N CYS A 255 6.24 -0.72 -9.56
CA CYS A 255 6.11 -0.09 -8.25
C CYS A 255 4.78 0.64 -8.07
N LEU A 256 3.77 0.40 -8.93
CA LEU A 256 2.44 1.02 -8.83
C LEU A 256 2.47 2.56 -8.65
N LEU A 257 3.36 3.22 -9.41
CA LEU A 257 3.62 4.67 -9.42
C LEU A 257 4.13 5.28 -8.10
N ILE A 258 4.41 4.46 -7.08
CA ILE A 258 4.88 4.92 -5.75
C ILE A 258 6.15 5.76 -5.84
N ARG A 259 7.02 5.47 -6.80
CA ARG A 259 8.29 6.19 -7.01
C ARG A 259 8.13 7.52 -7.74
N GLU A 260 7.00 7.76 -8.39
CA GLU A 260 6.74 8.98 -9.17
C GLU A 260 5.91 10.01 -8.39
N VAL A 261 5.17 9.55 -7.38
CA VAL A 261 4.34 10.39 -6.52
C VAL A 261 4.95 10.46 -5.14
N CYS A 262 5.04 11.66 -4.56
CA CYS A 262 5.65 11.84 -3.24
C CYS A 262 5.01 10.92 -2.19
N PHE A 263 5.82 10.01 -1.66
CA PHE A 263 5.42 8.82 -0.92
C PHE A 263 4.48 9.10 0.26
N LEU A 264 4.66 10.23 0.95
CA LEU A 264 3.93 10.58 2.17
C LEU A 264 2.69 11.44 1.94
N THR A 265 2.38 11.77 0.70
CA THR A 265 1.22 12.61 0.42
C THR A 265 -0.08 11.81 0.53
N ASN A 266 -1.15 12.49 0.92
CA ASN A 266 -2.51 11.92 0.85
C ASN A 266 -2.85 11.39 -0.55
N THR A 267 -2.19 11.90 -1.60
CA THR A 267 -2.31 11.44 -2.98
C THR A 267 -1.88 9.98 -3.15
N SER A 268 -0.73 9.58 -2.59
CA SER A 268 -0.23 8.20 -2.68
C SER A 268 -1.18 7.21 -1.99
N PHE A 269 -1.61 7.52 -0.77
CA PHE A 269 -2.57 6.66 -0.04
C PHE A 269 -3.95 6.63 -0.71
N ARG A 270 -4.37 7.73 -1.34
CA ARG A 270 -5.61 7.79 -2.10
C ARG A 270 -5.52 6.95 -3.38
N MET A 271 -4.36 6.91 -4.05
CA MET A 271 -4.15 6.04 -5.20
C MET A 271 -4.32 4.56 -4.84
N TYR A 272 -3.84 4.13 -3.69
CA TYR A 272 -4.09 2.76 -3.18
C TYR A 272 -5.58 2.47 -2.98
N CYS A 273 -6.30 3.37 -2.29
CA CYS A 273 -7.74 3.22 -2.03
C CYS A 273 -8.57 3.22 -3.32
N MET A 274 -8.16 3.99 -4.32
CA MET A 274 -8.93 4.27 -5.54
C MET A 274 -8.59 3.31 -6.69
N PHE A 275 -7.30 3.01 -6.91
CA PHE A 275 -6.86 2.30 -8.11
C PHE A 275 -6.41 0.86 -7.83
N HIS A 276 -6.01 0.54 -6.60
CA HIS A 276 -5.46 -0.78 -6.32
C HIS A 276 -6.47 -1.71 -5.64
N PHE A 277 -7.24 -1.21 -4.67
CA PHE A 277 -8.19 -2.07 -3.93
C PHE A 277 -9.50 -2.40 -4.65
N PRO A 278 -10.12 -1.49 -5.42
CA PRO A 278 -11.38 -1.80 -6.08
C PRO A 278 -11.25 -2.85 -7.19
N TYR A 279 -10.10 -2.93 -7.86
CA TYR A 279 -9.90 -3.80 -9.03
C TYR A 279 -9.40 -5.21 -8.68
N LEU A 280 -9.02 -5.46 -7.43
CA LEU A 280 -8.60 -6.79 -6.95
C LEU A 280 -9.76 -7.77 -6.75
N VAL A 281 -11.00 -7.28 -6.71
CA VAL A 281 -12.19 -8.11 -6.42
C VAL A 281 -13.15 -8.21 -7.61
N VAL A 282 -12.86 -7.54 -8.73
CA VAL A 282 -13.74 -7.56 -9.93
C VAL A 282 -13.49 -8.78 -10.83
N TYR A 283 -12.47 -9.60 -10.55
CA TYR A 283 -12.15 -10.83 -11.30
C TYR A 283 -12.10 -12.08 -10.41
N LYS A 284 -13.15 -12.31 -9.61
CA LYS A 284 -13.50 -13.64 -9.10
C LYS A 284 -14.97 -13.93 -9.30
#